data_AF-A0A0J1CV09-F1
#
_entry.id   AF-A0A0J1CV09-F1
#
_cell.length_a   1.000
_cell.length_b   1.000
_cell.length_c   1.000
_cell.angle_alpha   90.00
_cell.angle_beta   90.00
_cell.angle_gamma   90.00
#
_symmetry.space_group_name_H-M   'P 1'
#
loop_
_entity.id
_entity.type
_entity.pdbx_description
1 polymer ?
#
loop_
_entity_poly.entity_id
_entity_poly.type
_entity_poly.pdbx_seq_one_letter_code
_entity_poly.pdbx_strand_id
1 'polypeptide(L)'
;VPCLVHDGIKVWDTLAIAEYLNEVRPKAGLMPADRRMRAHCRSICGEMHSGFASLRSALPMNIKAHFPNFPIWARAQTDIERITTIWLECLRQYDGPYLFGTLSAADAMFAPVVTRFVTYDVKLEPEIVAYSQRILALPEMQQWIADAQQEVEEIDELDAEF
;
A
#
# COMPACT_ATOMS: atom_id res chain seq x y z
N VAL A 1 1.25 -3.97 -15.10
CA VAL A 1 1.59 -4.89 -13.97
C VAL A 1 0.58 -4.70 -12.84
N PRO A 2 0.32 -5.65 -11.91
CA PRO A 2 1.02 -6.92 -11.64
C PRO A 2 0.36 -8.18 -12.23
N CYS A 3 1.11 -9.28 -12.29
CA CYS A 3 0.66 -10.63 -12.65
C CYS A 3 1.51 -11.69 -11.93
N LEU A 4 0.86 -12.68 -11.32
CA LEU A 4 1.51 -13.84 -10.69
C LEU A 4 1.36 -15.06 -11.60
N VAL A 5 2.43 -15.83 -11.77
CA VAL A 5 2.40 -17.18 -12.34
C VAL A 5 2.84 -18.16 -11.27
N HIS A 6 1.94 -19.03 -10.82
CA HIS A 6 2.19 -20.01 -9.77
C HIS A 6 1.41 -21.30 -10.09
N ASP A 7 2.07 -22.46 -10.00
CA ASP A 7 1.51 -23.78 -10.34
C ASP A 7 0.84 -23.84 -11.74
N GLY A 8 1.41 -23.13 -12.72
CA GLY A 8 0.87 -23.04 -14.09
C GLY A 8 -0.37 -22.15 -14.25
N ILE A 9 -0.83 -21.51 -13.16
CA ILE A 9 -1.97 -20.58 -13.17
C ILE A 9 -1.46 -19.15 -13.30
N LYS A 10 -2.05 -18.38 -14.22
CA LYS A 10 -1.79 -16.96 -14.40
C LYS A 10 -2.90 -16.15 -13.73
N VAL A 11 -2.54 -15.38 -12.69
CA VAL A 11 -3.47 -14.51 -11.94
C VAL A 11 -3.03 -13.06 -12.12
N TRP A 12 -3.88 -12.25 -12.75
CA TRP A 12 -3.71 -10.79 -12.85
C TRP A 12 -4.72 -10.12 -11.93
N ASP A 13 -4.47 -8.84 -11.60
CA ASP A 13 -5.16 -8.07 -10.56
C ASP A 13 -4.63 -8.29 -9.13
N THR A 14 -4.34 -7.21 -8.41
CA THR A 14 -3.76 -7.27 -7.06
C THR A 14 -4.69 -7.95 -6.06
N LEU A 15 -5.99 -7.70 -6.13
CA LEU A 15 -6.95 -8.29 -5.20
C LEU A 15 -7.13 -9.78 -5.51
N ALA A 16 -7.19 -10.14 -6.80
CA ALA A 16 -7.23 -11.54 -7.22
C ALA A 16 -5.96 -12.31 -6.79
N ILE A 17 -4.78 -11.70 -6.91
CA ILE A 17 -3.52 -12.27 -6.43
C ILE A 17 -3.58 -12.49 -4.90
N ALA A 18 -4.06 -11.51 -4.13
CA ALA A 18 -4.15 -11.63 -2.68
C ALA A 18 -5.10 -12.76 -2.24
N GLU A 19 -6.27 -12.89 -2.87
CA GLU A 19 -7.22 -13.99 -2.58
C GLU A 19 -6.63 -15.35 -3.00
N TYR A 20 -5.99 -15.44 -4.18
CA TYR A 20 -5.31 -16.65 -4.62
C TYR A 20 -4.23 -17.09 -3.62
N LEU A 21 -3.37 -16.17 -3.17
CA LEU A 21 -2.34 -16.45 -2.17
C LEU A 21 -2.95 -16.91 -0.83
N ASN A 22 -4.07 -16.32 -0.43
CA ASN A 22 -4.81 -16.73 0.76
C ASN A 22 -5.42 -18.14 0.62
N GLU A 23 -5.83 -18.55 -0.57
CA GLU A 23 -6.30 -19.92 -0.85
C GLU A 23 -5.17 -20.95 -0.83
N VAL A 24 -4.03 -20.66 -1.48
CA VAL A 24 -2.92 -21.62 -1.60
C VAL A 24 -2.00 -21.65 -0.37
N ARG A 25 -2.02 -20.61 0.47
CA ARG A 25 -1.27 -20.52 1.73
C ARG A 25 -2.15 -19.97 2.87
N PRO A 26 -3.23 -20.66 3.27
CA PRO A 26 -4.18 -20.15 4.28
C PRO A 26 -3.54 -19.95 5.66
N LYS A 27 -2.48 -20.69 5.98
CA LYS A 27 -1.74 -20.56 7.24
C LYS A 27 -0.88 -19.29 7.32
N ALA A 28 -0.68 -18.59 6.20
CA ALA A 28 0.06 -17.33 6.19
C ALA A 28 -0.76 -16.16 6.78
N GLY A 29 -2.07 -16.32 6.96
CA GLY A 29 -2.90 -15.34 7.68
C GLY A 29 -3.08 -14.01 6.94
N LEU A 30 -3.03 -14.01 5.59
CA LEU A 30 -3.21 -12.80 4.77
C LEU A 30 -4.53 -12.08 5.07
N MET A 31 -5.55 -12.83 5.45
CA MET A 31 -6.86 -12.31 5.83
C MET A 31 -7.17 -12.66 7.29
N PRO A 32 -7.86 -11.78 8.05
CA PRO A 32 -8.28 -12.09 9.41
C PRO A 32 -9.10 -13.39 9.51
N ALA A 33 -8.95 -14.12 10.61
CA ALA A 33 -9.68 -15.37 10.84
C ALA A 33 -11.17 -15.15 11.19
N ASP A 34 -11.48 -14.08 11.93
CA ASP A 34 -12.87 -13.71 12.20
C ASP A 34 -13.58 -13.25 10.93
N ARG A 35 -14.84 -13.69 10.76
CA ARG A 35 -15.62 -13.42 9.55
C ARG A 35 -15.93 -11.93 9.38
N ARG A 36 -16.23 -11.21 10.47
CA ARG A 36 -16.57 -9.79 10.40
C ARG A 36 -15.32 -8.96 10.10
N MET A 37 -14.21 -9.24 10.77
CA MET A 37 -12.92 -8.62 10.49
C MET A 37 -12.47 -8.88 9.05
N ARG A 38 -12.62 -10.10 8.55
CA ARG A 38 -12.27 -10.45 7.18
C ARG A 38 -13.12 -9.74 6.13
N ALA A 39 -14.43 -9.60 6.38
CA ALA A 39 -15.30 -8.83 5.50
C ALA A 39 -14.87 -7.36 5.45
N HIS A 40 -14.55 -6.76 6.61
CA HIS A 40 -14.06 -5.39 6.68
C HIS A 40 -12.71 -5.24 5.97
N CYS A 41 -11.76 -6.14 6.21
CA CYS A 41 -10.47 -6.17 5.52
C CYS A 41 -10.62 -6.19 3.99
N ARG A 42 -11.54 -6.99 3.46
CA ARG A 42 -11.83 -7.03 2.02
C ARG A 42 -12.40 -5.73 1.49
N SER A 43 -13.31 -5.09 2.22
CA SER A 43 -13.84 -3.78 1.84
C SER A 43 -12.74 -2.73 1.77
N ILE A 44 -11.84 -2.70 2.76
CA ILE A 44 -10.71 -1.78 2.80
C ILE A 44 -9.71 -2.06 1.67
N CYS A 45 -9.40 -3.32 1.39
CA CYS A 45 -8.61 -3.73 0.23
C CYS A 45 -9.26 -3.25 -1.09
N GLY A 46 -10.58 -3.43 -1.24
CA GLY A 46 -11.33 -3.00 -2.42
C GLY A 46 -11.31 -1.49 -2.62
N GLU A 47 -11.45 -0.72 -1.54
CA GLU A 47 -11.39 0.74 -1.58
C GLU A 47 -9.99 1.22 -1.99
N MET A 48 -8.92 0.64 -1.42
CA MET A 48 -7.55 0.91 -1.88
C MET A 48 -7.36 0.54 -3.34
N HIS A 49 -7.84 -0.62 -3.78
CA HIS A 49 -7.65 -1.12 -5.13
C HIS A 49 -8.29 -0.21 -6.20
N SER A 50 -9.54 0.21 -5.97
CA SER A 50 -10.36 0.95 -6.93
C SER A 50 -10.36 2.47 -6.75
N GLY A 51 -9.83 2.97 -5.62
CA GLY A 51 -9.90 4.38 -5.24
C GLY A 51 -8.57 5.13 -5.29
N PHE A 52 -8.61 6.34 -4.73
CA PHE A 52 -7.47 7.24 -4.49
C PHE A 52 -6.72 7.67 -5.77
N ALA A 53 -7.46 7.88 -6.87
CA ALA A 53 -6.89 8.26 -8.16
C ALA A 53 -6.19 9.62 -8.10
N SER A 54 -6.71 10.59 -7.33
CA SER A 54 -6.11 11.92 -7.23
C SER A 54 -4.76 11.86 -6.49
N LEU A 55 -4.69 11.10 -5.39
CA LEU A 55 -3.43 10.81 -4.71
C LEU A 55 -2.45 10.12 -5.66
N ARG A 56 -2.86 9.03 -6.32
CA ARG A 56 -1.98 8.22 -7.17
C ARG A 56 -1.39 9.04 -8.33
N SER A 57 -2.17 9.98 -8.86
CA SER A 57 -1.73 10.87 -9.94
C SER A 57 -0.83 11.99 -9.45
N ALA A 58 -1.16 12.63 -8.32
CA ALA A 58 -0.40 13.77 -7.80
C ALA A 58 0.87 13.37 -7.04
N LEU A 59 0.89 12.18 -6.45
CA LEU A 59 1.99 11.60 -5.69
C LEU A 59 2.35 10.23 -6.29
N PRO A 60 2.95 10.19 -7.49
CA PRO A 60 3.39 8.93 -8.09
C PRO A 60 4.43 8.24 -7.19
N MET A 61 4.44 6.92 -7.20
CA MET A 61 5.38 6.20 -6.35
C MET A 61 6.80 6.32 -6.90
N ASN A 62 7.72 6.92 -6.14
CA ASN A 62 9.12 7.03 -6.47
C ASN A 62 9.99 6.76 -5.23
N ILE A 63 10.36 5.48 -5.02
CA ILE A 63 11.14 5.04 -3.85
C ILE A 63 12.52 5.71 -3.78
N LYS A 64 13.10 6.10 -4.91
CA LYS A 64 14.44 6.71 -4.97
C LYS A 64 14.43 8.20 -4.61
N ALA A 65 13.28 8.84 -4.65
CA ALA A 65 13.15 10.28 -4.45
C ALA A 65 12.75 10.65 -3.02
N HIS A 66 13.11 11.88 -2.64
CA HIS A 66 12.59 12.54 -1.47
C HIS A 66 12.37 14.03 -1.77
N PHE A 67 11.13 14.49 -1.62
CA PHE A 67 10.65 15.83 -1.93
C PHE A 67 10.12 16.48 -0.66
N PRO A 68 10.99 17.08 0.17
CA PRO A 68 10.55 17.73 1.41
C PRO A 68 9.62 18.90 1.11
N ASN A 69 8.57 19.05 1.91
CA ASN A 69 7.55 20.11 1.77
C ASN A 69 6.89 20.17 0.37
N PHE A 70 6.67 19.03 -0.29
CA PHE A 70 6.00 19.00 -1.59
C PHE A 70 4.57 19.57 -1.50
N PRO A 71 4.15 20.47 -2.41
CA PRO A 71 2.81 21.05 -2.36
C PRO A 71 1.74 20.02 -2.73
N ILE A 72 0.78 19.82 -1.83
CA ILE A 72 -0.35 18.91 -2.01
C ILE A 72 -1.60 19.72 -2.35
N TRP A 73 -2.20 19.44 -3.51
CA TRP A 73 -3.41 20.11 -3.97
C TRP A 73 -4.67 19.48 -3.37
N ALA A 74 -5.75 20.27 -3.30
CA ALA A 74 -6.99 19.92 -2.58
C ALA A 74 -7.57 18.52 -2.91
N ARG A 75 -7.53 18.08 -4.18
CA ARG A 75 -8.06 16.76 -4.57
C ARG A 75 -7.24 15.60 -4.00
N ALA A 76 -5.91 15.71 -4.01
CA ALA A 76 -5.04 14.71 -3.40
C ALA A 76 -5.17 14.73 -1.87
N GLN A 77 -5.38 15.92 -1.30
CA GLN A 77 -5.62 16.08 0.13
C GLN A 77 -6.87 15.33 0.60
N THR A 78 -7.98 15.37 -0.14
CA THR A 78 -9.19 14.59 0.19
C THR A 78 -8.92 13.08 0.21
N ASP A 79 -8.14 12.56 -0.74
CA ASP A 79 -7.76 11.15 -0.75
C ASP A 79 -6.87 10.79 0.47
N ILE A 80 -5.93 11.66 0.84
CA ILE A 80 -5.07 11.49 2.04
C ILE A 80 -5.93 11.46 3.31
N GLU A 81 -6.89 12.38 3.44
CA GLU A 81 -7.82 12.43 4.58
C GLU A 81 -8.64 11.15 4.69
N ARG A 82 -9.14 10.62 3.56
CA ARG A 82 -9.89 9.35 3.57
C ARG A 82 -8.99 8.18 3.98
N ILE A 83 -7.78 8.09 3.44
CA ILE A 83 -6.82 7.03 3.79
C ILE A 83 -6.46 7.07 5.26
N THR A 84 -6.12 8.25 5.78
CA THR A 84 -5.75 8.41 7.20
C THR A 84 -6.94 8.12 8.11
N THR A 85 -8.16 8.48 7.71
CA THR A 85 -9.39 8.08 8.43
C THR A 85 -9.53 6.56 8.50
N ILE A 86 -9.40 5.86 7.36
CA ILE A 86 -9.45 4.39 7.31
C ILE A 86 -8.42 3.78 8.26
N TRP A 87 -7.18 4.26 8.20
CA TRP A 87 -6.10 3.73 9.01
C TRP A 87 -6.34 3.95 10.50
N LEU A 88 -6.72 5.16 10.91
CA LEU A 88 -7.04 5.47 12.30
C LEU A 88 -8.21 4.63 12.82
N GLU A 89 -9.30 4.51 12.05
CA GLU A 89 -10.45 3.69 12.43
C GLU A 89 -10.03 2.22 12.63
N CYS A 90 -9.27 1.66 11.69
CA CYS A 90 -8.79 0.29 11.75
C CYS A 90 -7.84 0.05 12.93
N LEU A 91 -6.82 0.89 13.09
CA LEU A 91 -5.83 0.80 14.18
C LEU A 91 -6.49 0.87 15.55
N ARG A 92 -7.48 1.76 15.73
CA ARG A 92 -8.20 1.92 17.00
C ARG A 92 -9.23 0.82 17.24
N GLN A 93 -9.90 0.35 16.19
CA GLN A 93 -10.94 -0.68 16.32
C GLN A 93 -10.36 -2.06 16.60
N TYR A 94 -9.16 -2.36 16.07
CA TYR A 94 -8.53 -3.67 16.14
C TYR A 94 -7.25 -3.68 16.96
N ASP A 95 -7.08 -2.69 17.85
CA ASP A 95 -5.99 -2.56 18.82
C ASP A 95 -4.57 -2.51 18.24
N GLY A 96 -4.42 -2.25 16.94
CA GLY A 96 -3.13 -2.22 16.26
C GLY A 96 -2.25 -3.46 16.52
N PRO A 97 -0.95 -3.44 16.19
CA PRO A 97 -0.18 -2.36 15.58
C PRO A 97 -0.29 -2.29 14.04
N TYR A 98 -1.05 -3.21 13.44
CA TYR A 98 -1.40 -3.24 12.02
C TYR A 98 -2.90 -3.00 11.85
N LEU A 99 -3.37 -2.76 10.62
CA LEU A 99 -4.75 -2.34 10.37
C LEU A 99 -5.80 -3.30 10.96
N PHE A 100 -5.52 -4.60 11.01
CA PHE A 100 -6.44 -5.60 11.59
C PHE A 100 -5.82 -6.34 12.79
N GLY A 101 -4.97 -5.64 13.56
CA GLY A 101 -4.28 -6.16 14.74
C GLY A 101 -3.01 -6.94 14.39
N THR A 102 -3.08 -7.79 13.37
CA THR A 102 -1.92 -8.47 12.77
C THR A 102 -1.74 -8.04 11.32
N LEU A 103 -0.54 -8.23 10.77
CA LEU A 103 -0.26 -7.93 9.37
C LEU A 103 -1.27 -8.65 8.47
N SER A 104 -1.84 -7.92 7.52
CA SER A 104 -2.91 -8.39 6.64
C SER A 104 -2.70 -7.91 5.20
N ALA A 105 -3.55 -8.40 4.29
CA ALA A 105 -3.58 -7.95 2.91
C ALA A 105 -3.83 -6.44 2.79
N ALA A 106 -4.59 -5.84 3.71
CA ALA A 106 -4.83 -4.40 3.71
C ALA A 106 -3.51 -3.63 3.93
N ASP A 107 -2.70 -4.05 4.90
CA ASP A 107 -1.39 -3.43 5.16
C ASP A 107 -0.48 -3.52 3.93
N ALA A 108 -0.42 -4.70 3.29
CA ALA A 108 0.36 -4.92 2.08
C ALA A 108 -0.12 -4.04 0.91
N MET A 109 -1.43 -3.86 0.73
CA MET A 109 -2.00 -3.01 -0.32
C MET A 109 -1.78 -1.51 -0.07
N PHE A 110 -1.68 -1.10 1.20
CA PHE A 110 -1.38 0.27 1.59
C PHE A 110 0.12 0.57 1.70
N ALA A 111 1.00 -0.43 1.68
CA ALA A 111 2.45 -0.20 1.76
C ALA A 111 2.99 0.77 0.68
N PRO A 112 2.53 0.73 -0.59
CA PRO A 112 2.90 1.75 -1.59
C PRO A 112 2.38 3.15 -1.26
N VAL A 113 1.34 3.31 -0.46
CA VAL A 113 0.87 4.62 0.01
C VAL A 113 1.79 5.14 1.10
N VAL A 114 2.23 4.27 2.00
CA VAL A 114 3.24 4.60 3.02
C VAL A 114 4.52 5.15 2.36
N THR A 115 4.99 4.52 1.29
CA THR A 115 6.18 5.02 0.56
C THR A 115 5.93 6.40 -0.04
N ARG A 116 4.76 6.65 -0.68
CA ARG A 116 4.39 7.99 -1.17
C ARG A 116 4.42 9.03 -0.07
N PHE A 117 3.86 8.72 1.09
CA PHE A 117 3.83 9.67 2.20
C PHE A 117 5.24 10.08 2.67
N VAL A 118 6.20 9.14 2.65
CA VAL A 118 7.62 9.44 2.94
C VAL A 118 8.28 10.21 1.80
N THR A 119 8.11 9.76 0.56
CA THR A 119 8.70 10.40 -0.64
C THR A 119 8.30 11.87 -0.73
N TYR A 120 7.05 12.22 -0.40
CA TYR A 120 6.53 13.58 -0.52
C TYR A 120 6.42 14.34 0.80
N ASP A 121 6.98 13.81 1.90
CA ASP A 121 6.98 14.45 3.23
C ASP A 121 5.57 14.92 3.67
N VAL A 122 4.57 14.04 3.44
CA VAL A 122 3.18 14.29 3.81
C VAL A 122 3.08 14.43 5.32
N LYS A 123 2.46 15.51 5.80
CA LYS A 123 2.28 15.76 7.25
C LYS A 123 1.17 14.86 7.78
N LEU A 124 1.50 14.03 8.77
CA LEU A 124 0.64 12.99 9.30
C LEU A 124 0.57 13.04 10.82
N GLU A 125 -0.52 12.52 11.38
CA GLU A 125 -0.67 12.35 12.82
C GLU A 125 0.33 11.32 13.38
N PRO A 126 0.76 11.44 14.66
CA PRO A 126 1.75 10.54 15.25
C PRO A 126 1.40 9.05 15.16
N GLU A 127 0.11 8.71 15.30
CA GLU A 127 -0.39 7.33 15.20
C GLU A 127 -0.16 6.75 13.79
N ILE A 128 -0.42 7.55 12.77
CA ILE A 128 -0.18 7.17 11.37
C ILE A 128 1.31 7.12 11.05
N VAL A 129 2.12 8.02 11.62
CA VAL A 129 3.58 7.96 11.49
C VAL A 129 4.11 6.65 12.09
N ALA A 130 3.64 6.25 13.27
CA ALA A 130 4.05 5.03 13.94
C ALA A 130 3.66 3.77 13.13
N TYR A 131 2.46 3.75 12.55
CA TYR A 131 2.04 2.70 11.62
C TYR A 131 2.92 2.66 10.36
N SER A 132 3.15 3.81 9.73
CA SER A 132 3.98 3.95 8.53
C SER A 132 5.40 3.44 8.77
N GLN A 133 6.02 3.83 9.89
CA GLN A 133 7.35 3.35 10.28
C GLN A 133 7.38 1.84 10.46
N ARG A 134 6.32 1.25 11.02
CA ARG A 134 6.23 -0.21 11.20
C ARG A 134 6.11 -0.95 9.88
N ILE A 135 5.33 -0.45 8.94
CA ILE A 135 5.26 -1.01 7.58
C ILE A 135 6.62 -0.93 6.91
N LEU A 136 7.28 0.23 6.95
CA LEU A 136 8.60 0.40 6.33
C LEU A 136 9.66 -0.51 6.98
N ALA A 137 9.55 -0.80 8.27
CA ALA A 137 10.48 -1.68 8.98
C ALA A 137 10.30 -3.18 8.66
N LEU A 138 9.27 -3.57 7.90
CA LEU A 138 9.11 -4.97 7.48
C LEU A 138 10.31 -5.43 6.65
N PRO A 139 10.87 -6.63 6.89
CA PRO A 139 12.00 -7.14 6.11
C PRO A 139 11.75 -7.15 4.60
N GLU A 140 10.52 -7.50 4.19
CA GLU A 140 10.10 -7.53 2.80
C GLU A 140 10.05 -6.12 2.19
N MET A 141 9.66 -5.11 2.97
CA MET A 141 9.67 -3.71 2.55
C MET A 141 11.11 -3.18 2.42
N GLN A 142 11.99 -3.52 3.36
CA GLN A 142 13.40 -3.16 3.28
C GLN A 142 14.07 -3.78 2.07
N GLN A 143 13.79 -5.07 1.79
CA GLN A 143 14.28 -5.75 0.60
C GLN A 143 13.76 -5.07 -0.67
N TRP A 144 12.45 -4.83 -0.75
CA TRP A 144 11.85 -4.17 -1.92
C TRP A 144 12.41 -2.77 -2.17
N ILE A 145 12.65 -1.98 -1.12
CA ILE A 145 13.28 -0.66 -1.23
C ILE A 145 14.73 -0.79 -1.72
N ALA A 146 15.50 -1.74 -1.19
CA ALA A 146 16.88 -1.97 -1.60
C ALA A 146 16.99 -2.40 -3.07
N ASP A 147 16.08 -3.28 -3.52
CA ASP A 147 16.03 -3.73 -4.92
C ASP A 147 15.61 -2.58 -5.85
N ALA A 148 14.58 -1.81 -5.47
CA ALA A 148 14.15 -0.64 -6.24
C ALA A 148 15.25 0.42 -6.37
N GLN A 149 16.14 0.56 -5.39
CA GLN A 149 17.30 1.46 -5.48
C GLN A 149 18.34 1.01 -6.50
N GLN A 150 18.41 -0.30 -6.80
CA GLN A 150 19.34 -0.89 -7.76
C GLN A 150 18.79 -0.94 -9.18
N GLU A 151 17.48 -0.78 -9.37
CA GLU A 151 16.88 -0.73 -10.71
C GLU A 151 17.53 0.37 -11.54
N VAL A 152 17.99 0.04 -12.75
CA VAL A 152 18.48 1.04 -13.70
C VAL A 152 17.26 1.71 -14.32
N GLU A 153 17.25 3.04 -14.41
CA GLU A 153 16.22 3.73 -15.21
C GLU A 153 16.45 3.36 -16.68
N GLU A 154 15.68 2.40 -17.20
CA GLU A 154 15.49 2.28 -18.64
C GLU A 154 14.69 3.51 -19.07
N ILE A 155 15.41 4.58 -19.42
CA ILE A 155 14.85 5.62 -20.28
C ILE A 155 14.72 4.97 -21.65
N ASP A 156 13.56 4.38 -21.94
CA ASP A 156 13.20 4.14 -23.33
C ASP A 156 13.17 5.52 -24.00
N GLU A 157 14.10 5.77 -24.94
CA GLU A 157 14.22 7.02 -25.71
C GLU A 157 12.97 7.39 -26.53
N LEU A 158 11.85 6.65 -26.37
CA LEU A 158 10.62 6.79 -27.15
C LEU A 158 9.52 7.63 -26.50
N ASP A 159 9.65 8.03 -25.22
CA ASP A 159 8.64 8.87 -24.54
C ASP A 159 8.99 10.38 -24.49
N ALA A 160 10.00 10.82 -25.26
CA ALA A 160 10.42 12.22 -25.36
C ALA A 160 9.59 13.08 -26.35
N GLU A 161 8.41 12.62 -26.76
CA GLU A 161 7.47 13.42 -27.54
C GLU A 161 6.05 13.23 -27.03
N PHE A 162 5.54 14.13 -26.17
CA PHE A 162 4.18 14.70 -26.19
C PHE A 162 4.11 15.98 -25.34
#